data_AF-A0A847E390-F1
#
_entry.id   AF-A0A847E390-F1
#
_cell.length_a   1.000
_cell.length_b   1.000
_cell.length_c   1.000
_cell.angle_alpha   90.00
_cell.angle_beta   90.00
_cell.angle_gamma   90.00
#
_symmetry.space_group_name_H-M   'P 1'
#
loop_
_entity.id
_entity.type
_entity.pdbx_description
1 polymer ?
#
loop_
_entity_poly.entity_id
_entity_poly.type
_entity_poly.pdbx_seq_one_letter_code
_entity_poly.pdbx_strand_id
1 'polypeptide(L)'
;LKIQHISCYSLIIEEHTKIYNKVKDIDEDLNYQMYCLINKTLSDHNFDHYEISNYAQSGFISRHNLKYWTNQQYYGFGLSAAAHNNIERTINTKNISEYLKHNYIYEREKLTPELKMEYEVMLGLRLLRGIDIENLVNKYKIDFYNRFAFDKLVQEGYLIKNNNKISVSENNLFRLNEILINLLDLNQKEDE
;
A
#
# COMPACT_ATOMS: atom_id res chain seq x y z
N LEU A 1 -29.03 -3.29 -5.20
CA LEU A 1 -27.93 -4.25 -5.45
C LEU A 1 -27.57 -4.94 -4.13
N LYS A 2 -27.12 -6.20 -4.13
CA LYS A 2 -26.65 -6.92 -2.91
C LYS A 2 -25.13 -6.86 -2.81
N ILE A 3 -24.60 -5.66 -2.62
CA ILE A 3 -23.14 -5.43 -2.58
C ILE A 3 -22.58 -5.81 -1.20
N GLN A 4 -21.42 -6.47 -1.18
CA GLN A 4 -20.77 -6.99 0.02
C GLN A 4 -19.32 -6.51 0.17
N HIS A 5 -18.73 -6.04 -0.92
CA HIS A 5 -17.37 -5.49 -0.99
C HIS A 5 -17.38 -4.30 -1.95
N ILE A 6 -16.72 -3.22 -1.57
CA ILE A 6 -16.62 -1.99 -2.36
C ILE A 6 -15.16 -1.55 -2.40
N SER A 7 -14.72 -1.20 -3.60
CA SER A 7 -13.44 -0.58 -3.87
C SER A 7 -13.59 0.87 -4.26
N CYS A 8 -12.91 1.76 -3.54
CA CYS A 8 -12.92 3.19 -3.73
C CYS A 8 -11.51 3.69 -4.01
N TYR A 9 -11.28 4.19 -5.21
CA TYR A 9 -10.02 4.80 -5.63
C TYR A 9 -10.28 6.23 -6.04
N SER A 10 -9.41 7.15 -5.60
CA SER A 10 -9.32 8.47 -6.23
C SER A 10 -8.86 8.29 -7.67
N LEU A 11 -9.47 9.05 -8.59
CA LEU A 11 -9.04 9.06 -9.97
C LEU A 11 -7.63 9.63 -10.06
N ILE A 12 -6.74 8.93 -10.75
CA ILE A 12 -5.40 9.41 -11.11
C ILE A 12 -5.39 9.57 -12.62
N ILE A 13 -5.08 10.77 -13.09
CA ILE A 13 -5.08 11.10 -14.51
C ILE A 13 -3.66 10.92 -15.07
N GLU A 14 -3.46 9.80 -15.75
CA GLU A 14 -2.16 9.40 -16.31
C GLU A 14 -1.96 9.95 -17.74
N GLU A 15 -0.81 10.56 -18.02
CA GLU A 15 -0.49 11.23 -19.31
C GLU A 15 -0.69 10.34 -20.54
N HIS A 16 -0.43 9.05 -20.39
CA HIS A 16 -0.47 8.06 -21.46
C HIS A 16 -1.87 7.44 -21.65
N THR A 17 -2.92 8.02 -21.05
CA THR A 17 -4.30 7.52 -21.14
C THR A 17 -5.19 8.40 -22.00
N LYS A 18 -6.24 7.81 -22.57
CA LYS A 18 -7.22 8.53 -23.40
C LYS A 18 -7.98 9.63 -22.65
N ILE A 19 -7.96 9.62 -21.32
CA ILE A 19 -8.71 10.55 -20.47
C ILE A 19 -7.91 11.80 -20.10
N TYR A 20 -6.58 11.78 -20.27
CA TYR A 20 -5.66 12.86 -19.86
C TYR A 20 -6.12 14.26 -20.30
N ASN A 21 -6.47 14.42 -21.57
CA ASN A 21 -6.92 15.71 -22.12
C ASN A 21 -8.44 15.93 -22.03
N LYS A 22 -9.19 15.02 -21.38
CA LYS A 22 -10.67 15.05 -21.35
C LYS A 22 -11.24 15.36 -19.99
N VAL A 23 -10.50 15.07 -18.92
CA VAL A 23 -10.92 15.29 -17.54
C VAL A 23 -9.80 16.06 -16.86
N LYS A 24 -10.18 16.94 -15.94
CA LYS A 24 -9.24 17.63 -15.05
C LYS A 24 -9.32 17.00 -13.68
N ASP A 25 -8.21 17.03 -12.96
CA ASP A 25 -8.21 16.67 -11.56
C ASP A 25 -9.16 17.57 -10.77
N ILE A 26 -9.75 16.97 -9.75
CA ILE A 26 -10.53 17.71 -8.77
C ILE A 26 -9.58 18.34 -7.75
N ASP A 27 -10.07 19.38 -7.08
CA ASP A 27 -9.36 20.00 -5.96
C ASP A 27 -9.11 18.99 -4.82
N GLU A 28 -7.97 19.12 -4.13
CA GLU A 28 -7.58 18.20 -3.06
C GLU A 28 -8.55 18.23 -1.88
N ASP A 29 -9.08 19.40 -1.51
CA ASP A 29 -10.05 19.52 -0.42
C ASP A 29 -11.35 18.83 -0.81
N LEU A 30 -11.77 18.93 -2.07
CA LEU A 30 -12.94 18.21 -2.57
C LEU A 30 -12.71 16.70 -2.57
N ASN A 31 -11.54 16.22 -2.99
CA ASN A 31 -11.19 14.80 -2.94
C ASN A 31 -11.22 14.27 -1.50
N TYR A 32 -10.68 15.03 -0.54
CA TYR A 32 -10.72 14.69 0.88
C TYR A 32 -12.13 14.68 1.45
N GLN A 33 -12.98 15.66 1.08
CA GLN A 33 -14.39 15.69 1.46
C GLN A 33 -15.14 14.45 0.92
N MET A 34 -14.87 14.06 -0.33
CA MET A 34 -15.44 12.85 -0.92
C MET A 34 -14.97 11.59 -0.18
N TYR A 35 -13.69 11.49 0.17
CA TYR A 35 -13.15 10.40 0.99
C TYR A 35 -13.87 10.32 2.35
N CYS A 36 -14.02 11.44 3.06
CA CYS A 36 -14.74 11.50 4.33
C CYS A 36 -16.21 11.04 4.19
N LEU A 37 -16.89 11.50 3.13
CA LEU A 37 -18.26 11.12 2.84
C LEU A 37 -18.40 9.61 2.57
N ILE A 38 -17.46 9.02 1.82
CA ILE A 38 -17.39 7.58 1.54
C ILE A 38 -17.22 6.81 2.84
N ASN A 39 -16.22 7.16 3.65
CA ASN A 39 -15.97 6.52 4.95
C ASN A 39 -17.21 6.51 5.82
N LYS A 40 -17.82 7.67 6.02
CA LYS A 40 -19.03 7.80 6.82
C LYS A 40 -20.17 6.95 6.29
N THR A 41 -20.46 7.09 4.99
CA THR A 41 -21.59 6.40 4.35
C THR A 41 -21.45 4.89 4.46
N LEU A 42 -20.26 4.36 4.16
CA LEU A 42 -20.03 2.91 4.17
C LEU A 42 -20.04 2.34 5.59
N SER A 43 -19.47 3.07 6.56
CA SER A 43 -19.50 2.69 7.98
C SER A 43 -20.94 2.64 8.51
N ASP A 44 -21.76 3.65 8.18
CA ASP A 44 -23.19 3.71 8.56
C ASP A 44 -24.00 2.53 7.95
N HIS A 45 -23.46 1.85 6.93
CA HIS A 45 -24.07 0.69 6.26
C HIS A 45 -23.37 -0.65 6.57
N ASN A 46 -22.59 -0.73 7.66
CA ASN A 46 -21.90 -1.95 8.12
C ASN A 46 -20.84 -2.48 7.14
N PHE A 47 -20.16 -1.58 6.44
CA PHE A 47 -18.94 -1.92 5.71
C PHE A 47 -17.72 -1.49 6.51
N ASP A 48 -16.89 -2.46 6.86
CA ASP A 48 -15.64 -2.23 7.59
C ASP A 48 -14.57 -1.70 6.60
N HIS A 49 -13.97 -0.56 6.91
CA HIS A 49 -12.77 -0.08 6.22
C HIS A 49 -11.57 -0.91 6.68
N TYR A 50 -11.26 -1.99 5.99
CA TYR A 50 -10.24 -2.94 6.46
C TYR A 50 -8.84 -2.64 5.91
N GLU A 51 -8.77 -1.88 4.81
CA GLU A 51 -7.53 -1.40 4.17
C GLU A 51 -7.79 -0.12 3.35
N ILE A 52 -6.71 0.58 3.02
CA ILE A 52 -6.68 1.94 2.48
C ILE A 52 -7.79 2.29 1.46
N SER A 53 -8.09 1.41 0.51
CA SER A 53 -9.02 1.70 -0.59
C SER A 53 -10.29 0.86 -0.55
N ASN A 54 -10.43 -0.09 0.38
CA ASN A 54 -11.48 -1.10 0.30
C ASN A 54 -12.26 -1.30 1.58
N TYR A 55 -13.56 -1.56 1.39
CA TYR A 55 -14.53 -1.76 2.44
C TYR A 55 -15.27 -3.07 2.19
N ALA A 56 -15.63 -3.76 3.25
CA ALA A 56 -16.35 -5.02 3.14
C ALA A 56 -17.30 -5.22 4.31
N GLN A 57 -18.42 -5.90 4.05
CA GLN A 57 -19.18 -6.51 5.14
C GLN A 57 -18.36 -7.64 5.77
N SER A 58 -18.64 -7.94 7.03
CA SER A 58 -17.97 -9.04 7.74
C SER A 58 -18.03 -10.35 6.93
N GLY A 59 -16.88 -11.00 6.79
CA GLY A 59 -16.72 -12.22 5.98
C GLY A 59 -16.43 -12.01 4.49
N PHE A 60 -16.47 -10.77 3.98
CA PHE A 60 -16.28 -10.45 2.56
C PHE A 60 -14.99 -9.68 2.25
N ILE A 61 -14.03 -9.68 3.18
CA ILE A 61 -12.71 -9.08 2.96
C ILE A 61 -11.98 -9.78 1.80
N SER A 62 -11.38 -8.99 0.90
CA SER A 62 -10.64 -9.51 -0.25
C SER A 62 -9.37 -10.26 0.18
N ARG A 63 -9.38 -11.58 0.02
CA ARG A 63 -8.20 -12.43 0.23
C ARG A 63 -7.03 -12.06 -0.69
N HIS A 64 -7.33 -11.60 -1.90
CA HIS A 64 -6.31 -11.20 -2.88
C HIS A 64 -5.55 -9.96 -2.39
N ASN A 65 -6.26 -8.93 -1.94
CA ASN A 65 -5.63 -7.69 -1.47
C ASN A 65 -4.87 -7.94 -0.16
N LEU A 66 -5.45 -8.72 0.75
CA LEU A 66 -4.75 -9.15 1.96
C LEU A 66 -3.43 -9.86 1.65
N LYS A 67 -3.37 -10.66 0.58
CA LYS A 67 -2.14 -11.34 0.18
C LYS A 67 -1.02 -10.35 -0.18
N TYR A 68 -1.34 -9.28 -0.91
CA TYR A 68 -0.38 -8.21 -1.20
C TYR A 68 0.01 -7.42 0.04
N TRP A 69 -0.96 -6.99 0.84
CA TRP A 69 -0.72 -6.17 2.03
C TRP A 69 0.00 -6.92 3.15
N THR A 70 -0.08 -8.25 3.16
CA THR A 70 0.72 -9.10 4.07
C THR A 70 2.02 -9.62 3.44
N ASN A 71 2.44 -9.02 2.31
CA ASN A 71 3.69 -9.33 1.60
C ASN A 71 3.89 -10.83 1.33
N GLN A 72 2.80 -11.55 1.00
CA GLN A 72 2.87 -12.98 0.70
C GLN A 72 3.28 -13.22 -0.74
N GLN A 73 3.88 -14.39 -0.99
CA GLN A 73 4.38 -14.79 -2.30
C GLN A 73 3.26 -15.04 -3.31
N TYR A 74 3.44 -14.60 -4.55
CA TYR A 74 2.51 -14.84 -5.66
C TYR A 74 3.26 -14.94 -6.98
N TYR A 75 2.68 -15.69 -7.92
CA TYR A 75 3.20 -15.81 -9.28
C TYR A 75 2.39 -14.91 -10.22
N GLY A 76 3.09 -14.24 -11.12
CA GLY A 76 2.52 -13.40 -12.16
C GLY A 76 2.66 -14.07 -13.52
N PHE A 77 1.55 -14.19 -14.23
CA PHE A 77 1.51 -14.75 -15.58
C PHE A 77 0.84 -13.77 -16.53
N GLY A 78 1.33 -13.72 -17.77
CA GLY A 78 0.85 -12.78 -18.78
C GLY A 78 1.67 -11.49 -18.85
N LEU A 79 1.31 -10.64 -19.81
CA LEU A 79 1.91 -9.32 -20.02
C LEU A 79 1.79 -8.45 -18.77
N SER A 80 2.84 -7.69 -18.47
CA SER A 80 2.88 -6.73 -17.35
C SER A 80 2.67 -7.34 -15.96
N ALA A 81 2.54 -8.66 -15.83
CA ALA A 81 2.27 -9.30 -14.55
C ALA A 81 3.47 -9.18 -13.61
N ALA A 82 3.20 -8.82 -12.36
CA ALA A 82 4.21 -8.84 -11.31
C ALA A 82 4.22 -10.22 -10.61
N ALA A 83 5.39 -10.63 -10.12
CA ALA A 83 5.56 -11.81 -9.28
C ALA A 83 6.45 -11.51 -8.08
N HIS A 84 6.25 -12.24 -6.98
CA HIS A 84 7.06 -12.18 -5.77
C HIS A 84 7.21 -13.60 -5.19
N ASN A 85 8.44 -14.12 -5.15
CA ASN A 85 8.74 -15.48 -4.67
C ASN A 85 9.62 -15.51 -3.41
N ASN A 86 9.67 -14.41 -2.65
CA ASN A 86 10.55 -14.21 -1.49
C ASN A 86 12.07 -14.22 -1.79
N ILE A 87 12.50 -14.45 -3.03
CA ILE A 87 13.90 -14.29 -3.44
C ILE A 87 14.04 -13.04 -4.29
N GLU A 88 13.07 -12.83 -5.18
CA GLU A 88 13.02 -11.69 -6.08
C GLU A 88 11.58 -11.21 -6.29
N ARG A 89 11.47 -9.97 -6.76
CA ARG A 89 10.29 -9.45 -7.43
C ARG A 89 10.60 -9.32 -8.91
N THR A 90 9.65 -9.68 -9.76
CA THR A 90 9.80 -9.58 -11.21
C THR A 90 8.57 -8.95 -11.85
N ILE A 91 8.78 -8.27 -12.96
CA ILE A 91 7.72 -7.72 -13.80
C ILE A 91 7.88 -8.29 -15.20
N ASN A 92 6.81 -8.90 -15.72
CA ASN A 92 6.78 -9.37 -17.09
C ASN A 92 6.72 -8.17 -18.06
N THR A 93 7.29 -8.35 -19.25
CA THR A 93 7.28 -7.35 -20.31
C THR A 93 5.86 -6.86 -20.62
N LYS A 94 5.76 -5.57 -20.93
CA LYS A 94 4.53 -4.94 -21.44
C LYS A 94 4.41 -5.10 -22.96
N ASN A 95 5.48 -5.54 -23.63
CA ASN A 95 5.54 -5.68 -25.08
C ASN A 95 5.09 -7.08 -25.52
N ILE A 96 3.96 -7.15 -26.24
CA ILE A 96 3.42 -8.42 -26.74
C ILE A 96 4.39 -9.18 -27.65
N SER A 97 5.18 -8.48 -28.48
CA SER A 97 6.16 -9.12 -29.36
C SER A 97 7.28 -9.79 -28.58
N GLU A 98 7.78 -9.15 -27.51
CA GLU A 98 8.77 -9.77 -26.63
C GLU A 98 8.17 -10.95 -25.85
N TYR A 99 6.95 -10.80 -25.37
CA TYR A 99 6.24 -11.88 -24.69
C TYR A 99 6.04 -13.12 -25.59
N LEU A 100 5.65 -12.93 -26.85
CA LEU A 100 5.48 -14.01 -27.82
C LEU A 100 6.82 -14.65 -28.25
N LYS A 101 7.94 -13.92 -28.13
CA LYS A 101 9.29 -14.46 -28.29
C LYS A 101 9.81 -15.19 -27.05
N HIS A 102 8.99 -15.34 -26.01
CA HIS A 102 9.37 -15.94 -24.72
C HIS A 102 10.37 -15.09 -23.90
N ASN A 103 10.53 -13.81 -24.25
CA ASN A 103 11.30 -12.84 -23.47
C ASN A 103 10.39 -12.23 -22.40
N TYR A 104 10.12 -13.00 -21.35
CA TYR A 104 9.09 -12.64 -20.38
C TYR A 104 9.52 -11.58 -19.39
N ILE A 105 10.70 -11.70 -18.78
CA ILE A 105 11.10 -10.84 -17.66
C ILE A 105 11.68 -9.54 -18.19
N TYR A 106 11.01 -8.43 -17.87
CA TYR A 106 11.47 -7.08 -18.18
C TYR A 106 12.31 -6.50 -17.03
N GLU A 107 11.84 -6.70 -15.80
CA GLU A 107 12.48 -6.16 -14.60
C GLU A 107 12.60 -7.25 -13.53
N ARG A 108 13.70 -7.21 -12.78
CA ARG A 108 13.98 -8.10 -11.66
C ARG A 108 14.67 -7.32 -10.55
N GLU A 109 14.14 -7.45 -9.34
CA GLU A 109 14.73 -6.93 -8.11
C GLU A 109 15.01 -8.11 -7.17
N LYS A 110 16.27 -8.26 -6.75
CA LYS A 110 16.65 -9.26 -5.73
C LYS A 110 16.31 -8.71 -4.35
N LEU A 111 15.69 -9.55 -3.53
CA LEU A 111 15.23 -9.15 -2.20
C LEU A 111 16.25 -9.50 -1.12
N THR A 112 16.92 -8.47 -0.59
CA THR A 112 17.69 -8.60 0.65
C THR A 112 16.76 -8.66 1.86
N PRO A 113 17.23 -9.13 3.04
CA PRO A 113 16.43 -9.08 4.27
C PRO A 113 15.87 -7.69 4.59
N GLU A 114 16.65 -6.64 4.33
CA GLU A 114 16.28 -5.24 4.53
C GLU A 114 15.12 -4.84 3.61
N LEU A 115 15.24 -5.09 2.30
CA LEU A 115 14.18 -4.81 1.34
C LEU A 115 12.88 -5.56 1.65
N LYS A 116 12.99 -6.82 2.11
CA LYS A 116 11.81 -7.60 2.52
C LYS A 116 11.09 -6.95 3.69
N MET A 117 11.84 -6.48 4.68
CA MET A 117 11.29 -5.77 5.84
C MET A 117 10.62 -4.47 5.40
N GLU A 118 11.28 -3.68 4.55
CA GLU A 118 10.71 -2.44 4.00
C GLU A 118 9.42 -2.68 3.24
N TYR A 119 9.38 -3.68 2.35
CA TYR A 119 8.16 -4.07 1.67
C TYR A 119 7.05 -4.49 2.64
N GLU A 120 7.37 -5.27 3.66
CA GLU A 120 6.36 -5.74 4.62
C GLU A 120 5.80 -4.60 5.48
N VAL A 121 6.65 -3.63 5.85
CA VAL A 121 6.23 -2.41 6.55
C VAL A 121 5.36 -1.55 5.64
N MET A 122 5.86 -1.20 4.44
CA MET A 122 5.17 -0.32 3.49
C MET A 122 3.82 -0.90 3.06
N LEU A 123 3.76 -2.19 2.76
CA LEU A 123 2.53 -2.87 2.35
C LEU A 123 1.59 -3.11 3.53
N GLY A 124 2.14 -3.45 4.70
CA GLY A 124 1.36 -3.76 5.89
C GLY A 124 0.64 -2.54 6.49
N LEU A 125 1.25 -1.35 6.41
CA LEU A 125 0.63 -0.10 6.84
C LEU A 125 -0.57 0.31 5.96
N ARG A 126 -0.82 -0.36 4.84
CA ARG A 126 -2.06 -0.20 4.05
C ARG A 126 -3.26 -0.89 4.69
N LEU A 127 -3.04 -1.79 5.65
CA LEU A 127 -4.11 -2.37 6.46
C LEU A 127 -4.41 -1.43 7.63
N LEU A 128 -5.69 -1.16 7.91
CA LEU A 128 -6.04 -0.29 9.04
C LEU A 128 -5.62 -0.89 10.39
N ARG A 129 -5.56 -2.23 10.49
CA ARG A 129 -5.00 -2.92 11.66
C ARG A 129 -3.49 -2.75 11.84
N GLY A 130 -2.79 -2.21 10.84
CA GLY A 130 -1.36 -1.97 10.85
C GLY A 130 -0.49 -3.23 10.82
N ILE A 131 0.74 -3.05 11.31
CA ILE A 131 1.80 -4.06 11.39
C ILE A 131 2.14 -4.41 12.83
N ASP A 132 2.69 -5.61 13.04
CA ASP A 132 3.21 -6.07 14.33
C ASP A 132 4.73 -5.98 14.35
N ILE A 133 5.26 -5.09 15.18
CA ILE A 133 6.70 -4.79 15.26
C ILE A 133 7.49 -6.01 15.74
N GLU A 134 7.02 -6.69 16.78
CA GLU A 134 7.76 -7.82 17.35
C GLU A 134 7.87 -8.97 16.34
N ASN A 135 6.80 -9.23 15.58
CA ASN A 135 6.85 -10.22 14.51
C ASN A 135 7.88 -9.84 13.44
N LEU A 136 7.96 -8.56 13.04
CA LEU A 136 8.94 -8.07 12.07
C LEU A 136 10.37 -8.17 12.59
N VAL A 137 10.62 -7.69 13.80
CA VAL A 137 11.94 -7.79 14.48
C VAL A 137 12.36 -9.25 14.60
N ASN A 138 11.45 -10.13 15.00
CA ASN A 138 11.74 -11.54 15.14
C ASN A 138 12.02 -12.24 13.81
N LYS A 139 11.30 -11.86 12.75
CA LYS A 139 11.42 -12.43 11.41
C LYS A 139 12.70 -12.00 10.70
N TYR A 140 13.05 -10.73 10.80
CA TYR A 140 14.15 -10.15 10.02
C TYR A 140 15.46 -10.01 10.81
N LYS A 141 15.41 -9.97 12.14
CA LYS A 141 16.58 -9.75 13.02
C LYS A 141 17.38 -8.49 12.64
N ILE A 142 16.71 -7.51 12.06
CA ILE A 142 17.24 -6.19 11.71
C ILE A 142 16.72 -5.19 12.74
N ASP A 143 17.52 -4.17 13.03
CA ASP A 143 17.11 -3.05 13.87
C ASP A 143 16.01 -2.24 13.18
N PHE A 144 14.78 -2.51 13.59
CA PHE A 144 13.59 -1.88 13.04
C PHE A 144 13.52 -0.38 13.37
N TYR A 145 13.86 0.01 14.60
CA TYR A 145 13.69 1.40 15.05
C TYR A 145 14.70 2.34 14.42
N ASN A 146 15.91 1.85 14.11
CA ASN A 146 16.91 2.64 13.38
C ASN A 146 16.69 2.64 11.86
N ARG A 147 15.89 1.71 11.30
CA ARG A 147 15.65 1.65 9.85
C ARG A 147 14.55 2.60 9.36
N PHE A 148 13.63 2.99 10.22
CA PHE A 148 12.43 3.75 9.86
C PHE A 148 12.20 4.92 10.81
N ALA A 149 11.67 6.03 10.32
CA ALA A 149 11.38 7.23 11.11
C ALA A 149 10.12 7.10 12.02
N PHE A 150 9.89 5.94 12.63
CA PHE A 150 8.66 5.64 13.39
C PHE A 150 8.45 6.58 14.56
N ASP A 151 9.47 6.79 15.41
CA ASP A 151 9.30 7.58 16.62
C ASP A 151 8.93 9.03 16.30
N LYS A 152 9.52 9.60 15.25
CA LYS A 152 9.15 10.93 14.72
C LYS A 152 7.68 10.95 14.28
N LEU A 153 7.27 10.02 13.41
CA LEU A 153 5.91 9.99 12.88
C LEU A 153 4.84 9.64 13.92
N VAL A 154 5.20 8.92 14.99
CA VAL A 154 4.33 8.69 16.15
C VAL A 154 4.19 9.97 16.98
N GLN A 155 5.29 10.70 17.23
CA GLN A 155 5.26 11.98 17.94
C GLN A 155 4.43 13.04 17.20
N GLU A 156 4.51 13.04 15.86
CA GLU A 156 3.72 13.93 14.99
C GLU A 156 2.26 13.49 14.83
N GLY A 157 1.88 12.30 15.34
CA GLY A 157 0.50 11.79 15.29
C GLY A 157 0.08 11.16 13.96
N TYR A 158 1.00 11.01 13.00
CA TYR A 158 0.76 10.32 11.74
C TYR A 158 0.58 8.80 11.93
N LEU A 159 1.34 8.24 12.87
CA LEU A 159 1.27 6.83 13.24
C LEU A 159 0.81 6.67 14.69
N ILE A 160 0.11 5.58 14.98
CA ILE A 160 -0.33 5.21 16.32
C ILE A 160 0.38 3.92 16.71
N LYS A 161 1.04 3.93 17.87
CA LYS A 161 1.65 2.74 18.48
C LYS A 161 0.77 2.25 19.63
N ASN A 162 0.20 1.05 19.49
CA ASN A 162 -0.58 0.36 20.51
C ASN A 162 0.10 -0.96 20.86
N ASN A 163 0.78 -1.02 22.00
CA ASN A 163 1.66 -2.13 22.38
C ASN A 163 2.68 -2.42 21.25
N ASN A 164 2.57 -3.60 20.64
CA ASN A 164 3.45 -4.09 19.59
C ASN A 164 2.95 -3.77 18.19
N LYS A 165 1.82 -3.07 18.05
CA LYS A 165 1.24 -2.73 16.76
C LYS A 165 1.46 -1.26 16.40
N ILE A 166 1.78 -1.02 15.13
CA ILE A 166 1.79 0.32 14.53
C ILE A 166 0.79 0.35 13.39
N SER A 167 -0.08 1.34 13.39
CA SER A 167 -1.00 1.65 12.29
C SER A 167 -0.94 3.13 11.96
N VAL A 168 -1.44 3.49 10.78
CA VAL A 168 -1.66 4.91 10.45
C VAL A 168 -2.86 5.41 11.23
N SER A 169 -2.80 6.66 11.71
CA SER A 169 -3.96 7.26 12.38
C SER A 169 -5.09 7.48 11.38
N GLU A 170 -6.33 7.33 11.85
CA GLU A 170 -7.52 7.36 10.99
C GLU A 170 -7.63 8.65 10.15
N ASN A 171 -7.33 9.80 10.78
CA ASN A 171 -7.32 11.12 10.14
C ASN A 171 -6.21 11.29 9.08
N ASN A 172 -5.23 10.40 9.05
CA ASN A 172 -4.06 10.48 8.18
C ASN A 172 -4.02 9.38 7.12
N LEU A 173 -5.01 8.49 7.09
CA LEU A 173 -5.09 7.43 6.06
C LEU A 173 -5.08 8.01 4.64
N PHE A 174 -5.76 9.13 4.40
CA PHE A 174 -5.76 9.82 3.10
C PHE A 174 -4.34 10.25 2.65
N ARG A 175 -3.44 10.52 3.61
CA ARG A 175 -2.04 10.93 3.39
C ARG A 175 -1.05 9.77 3.48
N LEU A 176 -1.52 8.52 3.46
CA LEU A 176 -0.68 7.34 3.67
C LEU A 176 0.57 7.30 2.79
N ASN A 177 0.47 7.66 1.52
CA ASN A 177 1.64 7.61 0.62
C ASN A 177 2.75 8.59 1.04
N GLU A 178 2.39 9.80 1.48
CA GLU A 178 3.34 10.79 2.00
C GLU A 178 4.01 10.28 3.27
N ILE A 179 3.22 9.68 4.18
CA ILE A 179 3.72 9.09 5.42
C ILE A 179 4.70 7.95 5.14
N LEU A 180 4.41 7.11 4.15
CA LEU A 180 5.28 6.00 3.74
C LEU A 180 6.62 6.49 3.17
N ILE A 181 6.62 7.60 2.41
CA ILE A 181 7.85 8.23 1.92
C ILE A 181 8.70 8.71 3.11
N ASN A 182 8.11 9.49 4.01
CA ASN A 182 8.79 10.01 5.20
C ASN A 182 9.25 8.91 6.16
N LEU A 183 8.56 7.77 6.17
CA LEU A 183 8.92 6.62 7.00
C LEU A 183 10.20 5.94 6.51
N LEU A 184 10.37 5.84 5.18
CA LEU A 184 11.52 5.20 4.53
C LEU A 184 12.72 6.14 4.39
N ASP A 185 12.48 7.45 4.40
CA ASP A 185 13.50 8.48 4.27
C ASP A 185 14.05 8.91 5.63
N LEU A 186 15.15 8.27 6.06
CA LEU A 186 15.86 8.61 7.30
C LEU A 186 16.70 9.90 7.18
N ASN A 187 16.85 10.47 5.99
CA ASN A 187 17.87 11.49 5.70
C ASN A 187 17.33 12.92 5.58
N GLN A 188 16.10 13.24 6.01
CA GLN A 188 15.61 14.63 6.01
C GLN A 188 16.10 15.47 7.21
N LYS A 189 17.40 15.44 7.48
CA LYS A 189 18.12 16.43 8.29
C LYS A 189 19.55 16.55 7.78
N GLU A 190 19.74 17.37 6.76
CA GLU A 190 20.96 18.12 6.42
C GLU A 190 20.69 18.73 5.03
N ASP A 191 19.92 19.82 4.99
CA ASP A 191 19.93 20.85 3.92
C ASP A 191 18.82 21.88 4.22
N GLU A 192 19.08 22.75 5.21
CA GLU A 192 18.59 24.13 5.29
C GLU A 192 19.74 25.04 5.72
#